data_AF-A0A5B9DTQ8-F1
#
_entry.id   AF-A0A5B9DTQ8-F1
#
_cell.length_a   1.000
_cell.length_b   1.000
_cell.length_c   1.000
_cell.angle_alpha   90.00
_cell.angle_beta   90.00
_cell.angle_gamma   90.00
#
_symmetry.space_group_name_H-M   'P 1'
#
loop_
_entity.id
_entity.type
_entity.pdbx_description
1 polymer ?
#
loop_
_entity_poly.entity_id
_entity_poly.type
_entity_poly.pdbx_seq_one_letter_code
_entity_poly.pdbx_strand_id
1 'polypeptide(L)'
;MRPLLDFFARHEPKGSRLMHAKSGLGAVVAMTLVGAVAALTGYPMLMAPLGATAVLLFAQPASPLAQPANVFGGYGLAVAFAAVAVLLWPEHHWWVATICVGVVIAAMLVFRVTHPPAGAVPLVAVAGPIAPGTLAGAVLAGAACLVAVAVVHHRLPPRIPYPRRLDAKQPG
;
A
#
# COMPACT_ATOMS: atom_id res chain seq x y z
N MET A 1 16.95 29.53 -13.45
CA MET A 1 17.38 28.25 -14.08
C MET A 1 17.73 27.15 -13.08
N ARG A 2 18.23 27.43 -11.86
CA ARG A 2 18.45 26.41 -10.81
C ARG A 2 17.20 25.60 -10.37
N PRO A 3 15.98 26.18 -10.25
CA PRO A 3 14.79 25.43 -9.80
C PRO A 3 14.38 24.28 -10.74
N LEU A 4 14.73 24.38 -12.03
CA LEU A 4 14.43 23.35 -13.03
C LEU A 4 15.36 22.14 -12.89
N LEU A 5 16.58 22.32 -12.37
CA LEU A 5 17.51 21.21 -12.15
C LEU A 5 17.07 20.36 -10.95
N ASP A 6 16.47 20.98 -9.93
CA ASP A 6 15.95 20.28 -8.74
C ASP A 6 14.81 19.30 -9.12
N PHE A 7 14.07 19.58 -10.19
CA PHE A 7 13.04 18.68 -10.71
C PHE A 7 13.60 17.35 -11.24
N PHE A 8 14.80 17.37 -11.81
CA PHE A 8 15.48 16.18 -12.33
C PHE A 8 16.47 15.56 -11.33
N ALA A 9 16.65 16.18 -10.16
CA ALA A 9 17.49 15.66 -9.12
C ALA A 9 16.89 14.38 -8.51
N ARG A 10 17.70 13.33 -8.41
CA ARG A 10 17.30 12.07 -7.77
C ARG A 10 17.56 12.17 -6.28
N HIS A 11 16.49 12.21 -5.50
CA HIS A 11 16.55 12.31 -4.04
C HIS A 11 16.61 10.94 -3.34
N GLU A 12 16.37 9.85 -4.09
CA GLU A 12 16.52 8.51 -3.55
C GLU A 12 18.01 8.18 -3.32
N PRO A 13 18.41 7.75 -2.11
CA PRO A 13 19.80 7.44 -1.81
C PRO A 13 20.30 6.25 -2.63
N LYS A 14 21.59 6.25 -2.98
CA LYS A 14 22.22 5.14 -3.71
C LYS A 14 22.20 3.87 -2.86
N GLY A 15 21.49 2.84 -3.32
CA GLY A 15 21.46 1.52 -2.67
C GLY A 15 22.48 0.53 -3.25
N SER A 16 22.72 -0.56 -2.51
CA SER A 16 23.52 -1.69 -2.99
C SER A 16 22.73 -2.53 -4.00
N ARG A 17 23.40 -3.00 -5.08
CA ARG A 17 22.78 -3.89 -6.08
C ARG A 17 22.15 -5.13 -5.44
N LEU A 18 22.80 -5.67 -4.42
CA LEU A 18 22.29 -6.81 -3.65
C LEU A 18 20.96 -6.47 -2.95
N MET A 19 20.83 -5.25 -2.42
CA MET A 19 19.59 -4.81 -1.77
C MET A 19 18.46 -4.59 -2.78
N HIS A 20 18.77 -4.06 -3.95
CA HIS A 20 17.78 -3.93 -5.03
C HIS A 20 17.27 -5.30 -5.48
N ALA A 21 18.19 -6.26 -5.72
CA ALA A 21 17.83 -7.62 -6.10
C ALA A 21 17.00 -8.32 -5.01
N LYS A 22 17.41 -8.20 -3.74
CA LYS A 22 16.66 -8.72 -2.59
C LYS A 22 15.24 -8.14 -2.54
N SER A 23 15.10 -6.82 -2.73
CA SER A 23 13.80 -6.14 -2.70
C SER A 23 12.87 -6.62 -3.82
N GLY A 24 13.40 -6.73 -5.05
CA GLY A 24 12.66 -7.26 -6.19
C GLY A 24 12.20 -8.71 -5.97
N LEU A 25 13.09 -9.57 -5.46
CA LEU A 25 12.73 -10.96 -5.13
C LEU A 25 11.65 -11.04 -4.04
N GLY A 26 11.73 -10.17 -3.02
CA GLY A 26 10.69 -10.08 -1.98
C GLY A 26 9.33 -9.72 -2.56
N ALA A 27 9.30 -8.72 -3.44
CA ALA A 27 8.07 -8.33 -4.14
C ALA A 27 7.51 -9.45 -5.03
N VAL A 28 8.36 -10.19 -5.76
CA VAL A 28 7.93 -11.35 -6.55
C VAL A 28 7.30 -12.40 -5.65
N VAL A 29 7.99 -12.83 -4.59
CA VAL A 29 7.46 -13.85 -3.67
C VAL A 29 6.14 -13.41 -3.05
N ALA A 30 6.04 -12.16 -2.61
CA ALA A 30 4.84 -11.63 -1.97
C ALA A 30 3.67 -11.50 -2.95
N MET A 31 3.90 -10.99 -4.15
CA MET A 31 2.87 -10.86 -5.18
C MET A 31 2.44 -12.21 -5.75
N THR A 32 3.36 -13.18 -5.85
CA THR A 32 3.01 -14.57 -6.21
C THR A 32 2.11 -15.19 -5.14
N LEU A 33 2.40 -14.97 -3.85
CA LEU A 33 1.52 -15.43 -2.76
C LEU A 33 0.13 -14.79 -2.87
N VAL A 34 0.05 -13.47 -3.06
CA VAL A 34 -1.22 -12.76 -3.26
C VAL A 34 -1.98 -13.33 -4.47
N GLY A 35 -1.30 -13.55 -5.60
CA GLY A 35 -1.89 -14.12 -6.81
C GLY A 35 -2.36 -15.57 -6.62
N ALA A 36 -1.61 -16.39 -5.90
CA ALA A 36 -2.01 -17.76 -5.59
C ALA A 36 -3.25 -17.79 -4.69
N VAL A 37 -3.31 -16.96 -3.66
CA VAL A 37 -4.50 -16.85 -2.80
C VAL A 37 -5.70 -16.30 -3.60
N ALA A 38 -5.49 -15.33 -4.49
CA ALA A 38 -6.52 -14.83 -5.39
C ALA A 38 -7.08 -15.95 -6.27
N ALA A 39 -6.21 -16.75 -6.90
CA ALA A 39 -6.60 -17.86 -7.76
C ALA A 39 -7.36 -18.96 -7.00
N LEU A 40 -6.99 -19.23 -5.75
CA LEU A 40 -7.63 -20.25 -4.92
C LEU A 40 -8.98 -19.81 -4.34
N THR A 41 -9.14 -18.51 -4.04
CA THR A 41 -10.33 -17.98 -3.36
C THR A 41 -11.33 -17.29 -4.29
N GLY A 42 -10.89 -16.92 -5.50
CA GLY A 42 -11.66 -16.10 -6.43
C GLY A 42 -11.72 -14.61 -6.06
N TYR A 43 -11.04 -14.18 -4.99
CA TYR A 43 -11.02 -12.76 -4.61
C TYR A 43 -10.11 -11.95 -5.56
N PRO A 44 -10.51 -10.72 -5.96
CA PRO A 44 -9.75 -9.89 -6.89
C PRO A 44 -8.57 -9.17 -6.20
N MET A 45 -7.60 -9.93 -5.67
CA MET A 45 -6.51 -9.39 -4.85
C MET A 45 -5.34 -8.82 -5.68
N LEU A 46 -5.21 -9.14 -6.96
CA LEU A 46 -4.17 -8.57 -7.82
C LEU A 46 -4.60 -7.20 -8.36
N MET A 47 -4.57 -6.21 -7.49
CA MET A 47 -4.95 -4.83 -7.78
C MET A 47 -3.78 -3.86 -7.58
N ALA A 48 -3.76 -2.78 -8.36
CA ALA A 48 -2.67 -1.80 -8.36
C ALA A 48 -2.27 -1.27 -6.97
N PRO A 49 -3.19 -1.02 -6.01
CA PRO A 49 -2.82 -0.63 -4.65
C PRO A 49 -1.89 -1.64 -3.97
N LEU A 50 -2.11 -2.94 -4.12
CA LEU A 50 -1.28 -3.95 -3.46
C LEU A 50 0.12 -4.05 -4.10
N GLY A 51 0.22 -3.80 -5.41
CA GLY A 51 1.53 -3.63 -6.07
C GLY A 51 2.32 -2.45 -5.51
N ALA A 52 1.69 -1.29 -5.34
CA ALA A 52 2.33 -0.12 -4.73
C ALA A 52 2.70 -0.36 -3.25
N THR A 53 1.91 -1.15 -2.52
CA THR A 53 2.25 -1.59 -1.16
C THR A 53 3.49 -2.48 -1.15
N ALA A 54 3.63 -3.40 -2.11
CA ALA A 54 4.85 -4.19 -2.25
C ALA A 54 6.08 -3.30 -2.48
N VAL A 55 5.97 -2.22 -3.27
CA VAL A 55 7.06 -1.24 -3.43
C VAL A 55 7.46 -0.66 -2.07
N LEU A 56 6.52 -0.17 -1.27
CA LEU A 56 6.84 0.39 0.05
C LEU A 56 7.45 -0.66 0.98
N LEU A 57 6.85 -1.85 1.06
CA LEU A 57 7.28 -2.90 1.98
C LEU A 57 8.66 -3.44 1.66
N PHE A 58 9.04 -3.57 0.39
CA PHE A 58 10.29 -4.19 0.01
C PHE A 58 11.38 -3.19 -0.38
N ALA A 59 11.04 -2.07 -1.02
CA ALA A 59 12.03 -1.05 -1.40
C ALA A 59 12.27 -0.02 -0.29
N GLN A 60 11.26 0.32 0.51
CA GLN A 60 11.35 1.35 1.55
C GLN A 60 10.85 0.87 2.94
N PRO A 61 11.34 -0.29 3.45
CA PRO A 61 10.84 -0.92 4.69
C PRO A 61 11.03 -0.07 5.95
N ALA A 62 12.00 0.85 5.96
CA ALA A 62 12.25 1.75 7.08
C ALA A 62 11.27 2.92 7.17
N SER A 63 10.50 3.16 6.09
CA SER A 63 9.51 4.23 6.03
C SER A 63 8.41 4.02 7.07
N PRO A 64 7.97 5.06 7.79
CA PRO A 64 6.75 5.01 8.62
C PRO A 64 5.53 4.58 7.81
N LEU A 65 5.45 4.97 6.53
CA LEU A 65 4.33 4.69 5.62
C LEU A 65 4.22 3.20 5.23
N ALA A 66 5.32 2.45 5.41
CA ALA A 66 5.37 1.01 5.15
C ALA A 66 5.04 0.17 6.40
N GLN A 67 4.89 0.78 7.59
CA GLN A 67 4.68 0.00 8.80
C GLN A 67 3.29 -0.64 8.82
N PRO A 68 3.13 -1.84 9.43
CA PRO A 68 1.86 -2.58 9.38
C PRO A 68 0.64 -1.78 9.83
N ALA A 69 0.77 -0.96 10.87
CA ALA A 69 -0.32 -0.10 11.36
C ALA A 69 -0.80 0.88 10.28
N ASN A 70 0.11 1.47 9.51
CA ASN A 70 -0.23 2.35 8.40
C ASN A 70 -0.86 1.57 7.25
N VAL A 71 -0.31 0.40 6.90
CA VAL A 71 -0.86 -0.46 5.83
C VAL A 71 -2.32 -0.82 6.12
N PHE A 72 -2.59 -1.42 7.28
CA PHE A 72 -3.94 -1.86 7.64
C PHE A 72 -4.86 -0.69 7.97
N GLY A 73 -4.37 0.33 8.68
CA GLY A 73 -5.17 1.52 9.01
C GLY A 73 -5.56 2.32 7.78
N GLY A 74 -4.60 2.56 6.87
CA GLY A 74 -4.84 3.24 5.61
C GLY A 74 -5.83 2.48 4.72
N TYR A 75 -5.63 1.18 4.53
CA TYR A 75 -6.59 0.37 3.78
C TYR A 75 -7.96 0.28 4.44
N GLY A 76 -8.02 0.13 5.76
CA GLY A 76 -9.28 0.10 6.51
C GLY A 76 -10.10 1.38 6.33
N LEU A 77 -9.47 2.55 6.46
CA LEU A 77 -10.12 3.82 6.17
C LEU A 77 -10.56 3.90 4.71
N ALA A 78 -9.69 3.52 3.78
CA ALA A 78 -9.98 3.62 2.36
C ALA A 78 -11.17 2.76 1.93
N VAL A 79 -11.26 1.51 2.39
CA VAL A 79 -12.39 0.63 2.05
C VAL A 79 -13.68 1.07 2.75
N ALA A 80 -13.60 1.62 3.97
CA ALA A 80 -14.77 2.16 4.68
C ALA A 80 -15.36 3.37 3.94
N PHE A 81 -14.55 4.37 3.61
CA PHE A 81 -15.03 5.55 2.89
C PHE A 81 -15.45 5.21 1.45
N ALA A 82 -14.74 4.30 0.78
CA ALA A 82 -15.13 3.83 -0.54
C ALA A 82 -16.49 3.10 -0.53
N ALA A 83 -16.75 2.28 0.49
CA ALA A 83 -18.04 1.62 0.66
C ALA A 83 -19.18 2.64 0.82
N VAL A 84 -18.99 3.66 1.67
CA VAL A 84 -19.97 4.75 1.83
C VAL A 84 -20.20 5.49 0.52
N ALA A 85 -19.14 5.81 -0.23
CA ALA A 85 -19.25 6.51 -1.50
C ALA A 85 -20.05 5.73 -2.55
N VAL A 86 -19.78 4.43 -2.71
CA VAL A 86 -20.49 3.57 -3.66
C VAL A 86 -21.96 3.36 -3.27
N LEU A 87 -22.27 3.28 -1.97
CA LEU A 87 -23.65 3.17 -1.48
C LEU A 87 -24.46 4.45 -1.74
N LEU A 88 -23.84 5.63 -1.59
CA LEU A 88 -24.51 6.91 -1.80
C LEU A 88 -24.61 7.29 -3.29
N TRP A 89 -23.66 6.84 -4.13
CA TRP A 89 -23.63 7.13 -5.56
C TRP A 89 -23.36 5.88 -6.41
N PRO A 90 -24.39 5.07 -6.68
CA PRO A 90 -24.26 3.83 -7.46
C PRO A 90 -23.94 4.05 -8.94
N GLU A 91 -24.04 5.27 -9.45
CA GLU A 91 -23.85 5.59 -10.87
C GLU A 91 -22.37 5.70 -11.30
N HIS A 92 -21.42 5.40 -10.39
CA HIS A 92 -19.99 5.26 -10.69
C HIS A 92 -19.33 6.49 -11.35
N HIS A 93 -19.77 7.70 -10.98
CA HIS A 93 -19.23 8.94 -11.54
C HIS A 93 -17.77 9.18 -11.13
N TRP A 94 -16.94 9.69 -12.06
CA TRP A 94 -15.53 9.99 -11.82
C TRP A 94 -15.31 10.94 -10.63
N TRP A 95 -16.21 11.90 -10.42
CA TRP A 95 -16.10 12.89 -9.34
C TRP A 95 -16.32 12.28 -7.95
N VAL A 96 -17.08 11.19 -7.84
CA VAL A 96 -17.25 10.44 -6.58
C VAL A 96 -15.91 9.84 -6.16
N ALA A 97 -15.18 9.27 -7.13
CA ALA A 97 -13.86 8.72 -6.90
C ALA A 97 -12.88 9.80 -6.43
N THR A 98 -12.81 10.95 -7.12
CA THR A 98 -11.85 12.02 -6.78
C THR A 98 -12.12 12.65 -5.42
N ILE A 99 -13.39 12.91 -5.07
CA ILE A 99 -13.78 13.39 -3.74
C ILE A 99 -13.40 12.35 -2.68
N CYS A 100 -13.72 11.07 -2.90
CA CYS A 100 -13.44 10.01 -1.95
C CYS A 100 -11.92 9.81 -1.74
N VAL A 101 -11.10 9.92 -2.78
CA VAL A 101 -9.63 9.95 -2.65
C VAL A 101 -9.18 11.07 -1.71
N GLY A 102 -9.70 12.29 -1.89
CA GLY A 102 -9.38 13.43 -1.03
C GLY A 102 -9.76 13.20 0.44
N VAL A 103 -10.96 12.67 0.67
CA VAL A 103 -11.46 12.33 2.02
C VAL A 103 -10.60 11.25 2.67
N VAL A 104 -10.25 10.20 1.94
CA VAL A 104 -9.40 9.10 2.45
C VAL A 104 -8.01 9.61 2.82
N ILE A 105 -7.42 10.50 2.00
CA ILE A 105 -6.13 11.14 2.34
C ILE A 105 -6.26 11.95 3.62
N ALA A 106 -7.28 12.81 3.72
CA ALA A 106 -7.52 13.62 4.91
C ALA A 106 -7.72 12.74 6.17
N ALA A 107 -8.51 11.68 6.07
CA ALA A 107 -8.73 10.73 7.16
C ALA A 107 -7.42 10.06 7.59
N MET A 108 -6.63 9.54 6.65
CA MET A 108 -5.32 8.94 6.97
C MET A 108 -4.39 9.90 7.70
N LEU A 109 -4.41 11.20 7.35
CA LEU A 109 -3.63 12.23 8.04
C LEU A 109 -4.14 12.46 9.47
N VAL A 110 -5.46 12.56 9.66
CA VAL A 110 -6.09 12.72 10.99
C VAL A 110 -5.74 11.55 11.91
N PHE A 111 -5.83 10.32 11.40
CA PHE A 111 -5.53 9.10 12.16
C PHE A 111 -4.03 8.74 12.19
N ARG A 112 -3.16 9.51 11.50
CA ARG A 112 -1.71 9.28 11.40
C ARG A 112 -1.32 7.89 10.88
N VAL A 113 -2.16 7.32 9.99
CA VAL A 113 -1.96 6.00 9.37
C VAL A 113 -1.77 6.12 7.87
N THR A 114 -1.11 7.19 7.41
CA THR A 114 -0.87 7.43 5.99
C THR A 114 -0.17 6.25 5.34
N HIS A 115 -0.87 5.67 4.37
CA HIS A 115 -0.37 4.63 3.49
C HIS A 115 -0.79 4.99 2.06
N PRO A 116 0.10 5.66 1.30
CA PRO A 116 -0.25 6.19 -0.02
C PRO A 116 -0.94 5.21 -0.98
N PRO A 117 -0.59 3.90 -1.02
CA PRO A 117 -1.30 2.94 -1.85
C PRO A 117 -2.80 2.83 -1.56
N ALA A 118 -3.23 3.06 -0.32
CA ALA A 118 -4.64 3.04 0.05
C ALA A 118 -5.45 4.17 -0.61
N GLY A 119 -4.80 5.29 -0.98
CA GLY A 119 -5.43 6.39 -1.71
C GLY A 119 -5.97 5.99 -3.10
N ALA A 120 -5.53 4.87 -3.66
CA ALA A 120 -6.05 4.36 -4.94
C ALA A 120 -7.26 3.42 -4.78
N VAL A 121 -7.62 3.00 -3.56
CA VAL A 121 -8.78 2.12 -3.33
C VAL A 121 -10.11 2.75 -3.76
N PRO A 122 -10.39 4.05 -3.50
CA PRO A 122 -11.61 4.68 -4.00
C PRO A 122 -11.74 4.64 -5.52
N LEU A 123 -10.63 4.75 -6.25
CA LEU A 123 -10.63 4.63 -7.71
C LEU A 123 -11.06 3.23 -8.16
N VAL A 124 -10.56 2.19 -7.49
CA VAL A 124 -10.94 0.79 -7.77
C VAL A 124 -12.40 0.51 -7.41
N ALA A 125 -12.86 1.03 -6.27
CA ALA A 125 -14.23 0.86 -5.81
C ALA A 125 -15.27 1.50 -6.74
N VAL A 126 -14.96 2.70 -7.25
CA VAL A 126 -15.88 3.44 -8.12
C VAL A 126 -15.79 2.98 -9.57
N ALA A 127 -14.61 2.55 -10.06
CA ALA A 127 -14.45 2.17 -11.47
C ALA A 127 -15.02 0.79 -11.85
N GLY A 128 -15.32 -0.08 -10.88
CA GLY A 128 -15.70 -1.47 -11.16
C GLY A 128 -16.85 -1.98 -10.30
N PRO A 129 -17.48 -3.10 -10.70
CA PRO A 129 -18.65 -3.66 -10.01
C PRO A 129 -18.29 -4.46 -8.75
N ILE A 130 -17.13 -4.21 -8.13
CA ILE A 130 -16.68 -5.01 -6.97
C ILE A 130 -17.50 -4.61 -5.75
N ALA A 131 -18.25 -5.56 -5.20
CA ALA A 131 -19.02 -5.32 -3.98
C ALA A 131 -18.09 -4.84 -2.84
N PRO A 132 -18.51 -3.85 -2.01
CA PRO A 132 -17.65 -3.27 -0.98
C PRO A 132 -17.03 -4.29 -0.02
N GLY A 133 -17.79 -5.32 0.40
CA GLY A 133 -17.28 -6.39 1.25
C GLY A 133 -16.19 -7.23 0.58
N THR A 134 -16.37 -7.55 -0.71
CA THR A 134 -15.37 -8.28 -1.51
C THR A 134 -14.10 -7.45 -1.68
N LEU A 135 -14.23 -6.15 -1.95
CA LEU A 135 -13.09 -5.25 -2.04
C LEU A 135 -12.33 -5.15 -0.72
N ALA A 136 -13.05 -4.96 0.39
CA ALA A 136 -12.45 -4.92 1.73
C ALA A 136 -11.70 -6.22 2.04
N GLY A 137 -12.33 -7.38 1.80
CA GLY A 137 -11.71 -8.68 1.98
C GLY A 137 -10.46 -8.85 1.09
N ALA A 138 -10.54 -8.51 -0.19
CA ALA A 138 -9.44 -8.65 -1.14
C ALA A 138 -8.23 -7.80 -0.74
N VAL A 139 -8.46 -6.53 -0.39
CA VAL A 139 -7.40 -5.59 -0.01
C VAL A 139 -6.76 -5.99 1.31
N LEU A 140 -7.56 -6.30 2.35
CA LEU A 140 -7.03 -6.61 3.68
C LEU A 140 -6.33 -7.97 3.71
N ALA A 141 -6.87 -8.98 3.01
CA ALA A 141 -6.20 -10.26 2.86
C ALA A 141 -4.89 -10.12 2.07
N GLY A 142 -4.90 -9.34 0.99
CA GLY A 142 -3.70 -9.08 0.19
C GLY A 142 -2.64 -8.34 1.02
N ALA A 143 -3.04 -7.33 1.78
CA ALA A 143 -2.17 -6.61 2.69
C ALA A 143 -1.57 -7.54 3.76
N ALA A 144 -2.36 -8.47 4.31
CA ALA A 144 -1.88 -9.47 5.26
C ALA A 144 -0.83 -10.41 4.64
N CYS A 145 -1.06 -10.91 3.43
CA CYS A 145 -0.06 -11.70 2.69
C CYS A 145 1.25 -10.91 2.50
N LEU A 146 1.15 -9.66 2.04
CA LEU A 146 2.34 -8.82 1.80
C LEU A 146 3.11 -8.53 3.10
N VAL A 147 2.42 -8.15 4.18
CA VAL A 147 3.04 -7.86 5.47
C VAL A 147 3.69 -9.12 6.05
N ALA A 148 3.02 -10.28 5.97
CA ALA A 148 3.58 -11.54 6.46
C ALA A 148 4.90 -11.88 5.74
N VAL A 149 4.93 -11.77 4.41
CA VAL A 149 6.15 -12.00 3.63
C VAL A 149 7.21 -10.96 3.96
N ALA A 150 6.86 -9.68 4.10
CA ALA A 150 7.80 -8.61 4.47
C ALA A 150 8.48 -8.88 5.83
N VAL A 151 7.73 -9.34 6.84
CA VAL A 151 8.28 -9.70 8.16
C VAL A 151 9.33 -10.80 8.06
N VAL A 152 9.10 -11.82 7.22
CA VAL A 152 10.06 -12.92 7.04
C VAL A 152 11.25 -12.46 6.19
N HIS A 153 10.99 -11.80 5.07
CA HIS A 153 11.99 -11.35 4.10
C HIS A 153 13.04 -10.42 4.70
N HIS A 154 12.62 -9.49 5.56
CA HIS A 154 13.54 -8.53 6.17
C HIS A 154 14.40 -9.11 7.30
N ARG A 155 14.06 -10.30 7.81
CA ARG A 155 14.91 -11.09 8.74
C ARG A 155 16.06 -11.81 8.02
N LEU A 156 15.99 -11.97 6.70
CA LEU A 156 17.06 -12.57 5.90
C LEU A 156 18.20 -11.57 5.67
N PRO A 157 19.48 -12.00 5.63
CA PRO A 157 20.60 -11.12 5.31
C PRO A 157 20.52 -10.49 3.90
N PRO A 158 21.00 -9.26 3.70
CA PRO A 158 21.27 -8.24 4.71
C PRO A 158 19.99 -7.85 5.45
N ARG A 159 20.06 -7.82 6.79
CA ARG A 159 18.87 -7.67 7.64
C ARG A 159 18.44 -6.21 7.74
N ILE A 160 17.13 -5.99 7.69
CA ILE A 160 16.52 -4.68 7.95
C ILE A 160 15.49 -4.88 9.07
N PRO A 161 15.50 -4.08 10.15
CA PRO A 161 14.48 -4.20 11.19
C PRO A 161 13.09 -3.87 10.63
N TYR A 162 12.23 -4.89 10.52
CA TYR A 162 10.85 -4.74 10.11
C TYR A 162 9.94 -5.75 10.87
N PRO A 163 8.85 -5.31 11.52
CA PRO A 163 8.45 -3.91 11.70
C PRO A 163 9.45 -3.11 12.55
N ARG A 164 9.35 -1.78 12.51
CA ARG A 164 10.18 -0.93 13.38
C ARG A 164 9.79 -1.08 14.84
N ARG A 165 10.80 -1.03 15.71
CA ARG A 165 10.61 -0.96 17.17
C ARG A 165 10.15 0.45 17.56
N LEU A 166 9.27 0.55 18.56
CA LEU A 166 8.75 1.82 19.06
C LEU A 166 9.86 2.77 19.55
N ASP A 167 10.91 2.23 20.15
CA ASP A 167 11.97 3.01 20.80
C ASP A 167 13.09 3.48 19.85
N ALA A 168 12.99 3.15 18.57
CA ALA A 168 13.96 3.60 17.58
C ALA A 168 13.74 5.08 17.27
N LYS A 169 14.49 5.97 17.95
CA LYS A 169 14.54 7.43 17.69
C LYS A 169 14.40 7.70 16.19
N GLN A 170 13.40 8.50 15.81
CA GLN A 170 13.32 9.02 14.45
C GLN A 170 14.58 9.87 14.19
N PRO A 171 15.36 9.60 13.13
CA PRO A 171 16.29 10.61 12.65
C PRO A 171 15.45 11.80 12.19
N GLY A 172 15.63 12.94 12.86
CA GLY A 172 15.01 14.21 12.52
C GLY A 172 15.53 14.77 11.20
#